data_AF-A0A915LUK4-F1
#
_entry.id   AF-A0A915LUK4-F1
#
_cell.length_a   1.000
_cell.length_b   1.000
_cell.length_c   1.000
_cell.angle_alpha   90.00
_cell.angle_beta   90.00
_cell.angle_gamma   90.00
#
_symmetry.space_group_name_H-M   'P 1'
#
loop_
_entity.id
_entity.type
_entity.pdbx_description
1 polymer ?
#
loop_
_entity_poly.entity_id
_entity_poly.type
_entity_poly.pdbx_seq_one_letter_code
_entity_poly.pdbx_strand_id
1 'polypeptide(L)'
;MAPTKSRAVWLREWISRIGGNSVYTTDSKVIFCEACQQKVLNTFDANDAVCIEESKKCFDNSTWQDLAYIHSNFGELPQSIVRLEKQGMSIHEALEVFANVRNQLDSAIGDKSARIREKFSFILSNNPGIEIFSQICLILSGQNTLCDISPTLLPYYKFAPLTSTDVERSFSIYKTTLADNR
;
A
#
# COMPACT_ATOMS: atom_id res chain seq x y z
N MET A 1 46.58 1.62 -1.01
CA MET A 1 45.34 2.07 -1.68
C MET A 1 44.18 1.35 -1.02
N ALA A 2 43.26 2.07 -0.38
CA ALA A 2 42.03 1.46 0.13
C ALA A 2 41.17 1.02 -1.07
N PRO A 3 40.55 -0.17 -1.05
CA PRO A 3 39.71 -0.61 -2.15
C PRO A 3 38.51 0.34 -2.27
N THR A 4 38.37 0.95 -3.45
CA THR A 4 37.22 1.78 -3.80
C THR A 4 35.98 0.88 -3.81
N LYS A 5 35.12 1.03 -2.81
CA LYS A 5 33.83 0.33 -2.76
C LYS A 5 33.09 0.55 -4.09
N SER A 6 32.53 -0.52 -4.66
CA SER A 6 31.69 -0.38 -5.85
C SER A 6 30.45 0.46 -5.53
N ARG A 7 29.92 1.18 -6.52
CA ARG A 7 28.72 2.03 -6.36
C ARG A 7 27.52 1.24 -5.80
N ALA A 8 27.40 -0.03 -6.16
CA ALA A 8 26.36 -0.93 -5.63
C ALA A 8 26.51 -1.21 -4.12
N VAL A 9 27.74 -1.37 -3.64
CA VAL A 9 28.01 -1.56 -2.20
C VAL A 9 27.72 -0.27 -1.43
N TRP A 10 28.10 0.88 -1.97
CA TRP A 10 27.80 2.18 -1.37
C TRP A 10 26.29 2.44 -1.27
N LEU A 11 25.54 2.12 -2.34
CA LEU A 11 24.10 2.32 -2.39
C LEU A 11 23.37 1.45 -1.35
N ARG A 12 23.77 0.17 -1.19
CA ARG A 12 23.20 -0.73 -0.17
C ARG A 12 23.47 -0.24 1.27
N GLU A 13 24.68 0.22 1.55
CA GLU A 13 25.02 0.78 2.87
C GLU A 13 24.21 2.05 3.17
N TRP A 14 23.97 2.89 2.15
CA TRP A 14 23.17 4.11 2.31
C TRP A 14 21.68 3.80 2.56
N ILE A 15 21.08 2.87 1.81
CA ILE A 15 19.69 2.42 2.01
C ILE A 15 19.46 1.88 3.43
N SER A 16 20.42 1.09 3.94
CA SER A 16 20.35 0.56 5.31
C SER A 16 20.43 1.64 6.39
N ARG A 17 21.05 2.80 6.10
CA ARG A 17 21.25 3.88 7.07
C ARG A 17 20.06 4.84 7.16
N ILE A 18 19.36 5.07 6.06
CA ILE A 18 18.23 6.02 5.99
C ILE A 18 16.88 5.42 6.40
N GLY A 19 16.83 4.11 6.67
CA GLY A 19 15.65 3.48 7.23
C GLY A 19 14.46 3.44 6.27
N GLY A 20 14.63 2.79 5.10
CA GLY A 20 13.63 2.04 4.29
C GLY A 20 12.27 2.65 3.88
N ASN A 21 11.76 3.67 4.57
CA ASN A 21 10.37 4.12 4.48
C ASN A 21 10.20 5.39 3.65
N SER A 22 11.28 6.11 3.33
CA SER A 22 11.24 7.32 2.49
C SER A 22 11.90 7.14 1.11
N VAL A 23 12.28 5.90 0.79
CA VAL A 23 12.90 5.52 -0.47
C VAL A 23 12.25 4.24 -0.96
N TYR A 24 11.56 4.29 -2.11
CA TYR A 24 10.79 3.18 -2.67
C TYR A 24 11.52 1.83 -2.59
N THR A 25 11.01 0.87 -1.79
CA THR A 25 11.36 -0.55 -1.95
C THR A 25 10.23 -1.48 -1.49
N THR A 26 10.04 -2.58 -2.22
CA THR A 26 9.86 -3.90 -1.60
C THR A 26 10.66 -5.03 -2.29
N ASP A 27 11.35 -4.77 -3.42
CA ASP A 27 11.93 -5.83 -4.27
C ASP A 27 13.18 -5.39 -5.07
N SER A 28 14.05 -4.55 -4.49
CA SER A 28 15.34 -4.15 -5.07
C SER A 28 15.27 -3.20 -6.30
N LYS A 29 15.27 -1.89 -6.05
CA LYS A 29 16.12 -0.85 -6.70
C LYS A 29 15.52 0.53 -6.38
N VAL A 30 16.28 1.33 -5.64
CA VAL A 30 16.00 2.75 -5.47
C VAL A 30 15.93 3.41 -6.84
N ILE A 31 14.76 3.92 -7.25
CA ILE A 31 14.60 4.65 -8.51
C ILE A 31 14.89 6.14 -8.29
N PHE A 32 14.66 6.63 -7.07
CA PHE A 32 14.88 8.01 -6.64
C PHE A 32 15.58 8.06 -5.29
N CYS A 33 16.69 8.79 -5.22
CA CYS A 33 17.47 9.01 -4.01
C CYS A 33 17.02 10.32 -3.37
N GLU A 34 16.38 10.24 -2.20
CA GLU A 34 15.87 11.43 -1.51
C GLU A 34 16.99 12.34 -0.98
N ALA A 35 18.10 11.81 -0.47
CA ALA A 35 19.20 12.65 0.04
C ALA A 35 19.90 13.46 -1.06
N CYS A 36 19.95 12.92 -2.28
CA CYS A 36 20.64 13.55 -3.40
C CYS A 36 19.68 14.12 -4.46
N GLN A 37 18.37 13.93 -4.29
CA GLN A 37 17.30 14.34 -5.20
C GLN A 37 17.52 13.88 -6.66
N GLN A 38 18.16 12.72 -6.85
CA GLN A 38 18.50 12.20 -8.18
C GLN A 38 17.71 10.94 -8.52
N LYS A 39 17.34 10.85 -9.81
CA LYS A 39 16.83 9.63 -10.44
C LYS A 39 17.99 8.65 -10.57
N VAL A 40 18.11 7.71 -9.63
CA VAL A 40 19.19 6.71 -9.58
C VAL A 40 19.24 5.89 -10.87
N LEU A 41 18.09 5.64 -11.50
CA LEU A 41 18.03 4.96 -12.80
C LEU A 41 18.89 5.63 -13.89
N ASN A 42 18.99 6.96 -13.88
CA ASN A 42 19.77 7.69 -14.88
C ASN A 42 21.29 7.55 -14.67
N THR A 43 21.72 7.06 -13.51
CA THR A 43 23.14 6.91 -13.16
C THR A 43 23.77 5.61 -13.68
N PHE A 44 22.96 4.62 -14.06
CA PHE A 44 23.44 3.37 -14.67
C PHE A 44 23.89 3.61 -16.11
N ASP A 45 24.88 2.88 -16.63
CA ASP A 45 25.22 2.94 -18.06
C ASP A 45 24.18 2.15 -18.86
N ALA A 46 23.66 2.74 -19.93
CA ALA A 46 22.69 2.04 -20.80
C ALA A 46 23.34 0.86 -21.56
N ASN A 47 24.66 0.91 -21.76
CA ASN A 47 25.40 -0.13 -22.47
C ASN A 47 25.73 -1.35 -21.60
N ASP A 48 25.58 -1.23 -20.28
CA ASP A 48 25.91 -2.32 -19.34
C ASP A 48 24.97 -3.52 -19.53
N ALA A 49 23.69 -3.28 -19.88
CA ALA A 49 22.72 -4.34 -20.17
C ALA A 49 21.49 -3.79 -20.91
N VAL A 50 20.92 -4.60 -21.81
CA VAL A 50 19.68 -4.28 -22.53
C VAL A 50 18.53 -3.93 -21.58
N CYS A 51 18.42 -4.62 -20.44
CA CYS A 51 17.36 -4.33 -19.46
C CYS A 51 17.50 -2.94 -18.83
N ILE A 52 18.71 -2.38 -18.72
CA ILE A 52 18.94 -1.02 -18.21
C ILE A 52 18.51 0.00 -19.26
N GLU A 53 18.87 -0.21 -20.53
CA GLU A 53 18.44 0.63 -21.64
C GLU A 53 16.91 0.69 -21.73
N GLU A 54 16.25 -0.46 -21.74
CA GLU A 54 14.79 -0.56 -21.82
C GLU A 54 14.11 0.08 -20.60
N SER A 55 14.63 -0.16 -19.39
CA SER A 55 14.08 0.48 -18.17
C SER A 55 14.16 2.01 -18.25
N LYS A 56 15.25 2.58 -18.76
CA LYS A 56 15.38 4.03 -18.93
C LYS A 56 14.35 4.61 -19.90
N LYS A 57 14.00 3.87 -20.95
CA LYS A 57 12.95 4.27 -21.90
C LYS A 57 11.57 4.30 -21.23
N CYS A 58 11.31 3.37 -20.31
CA CYS A 58 10.05 3.29 -19.57
C CYS A 58 9.90 4.39 -18.51
N PHE A 59 10.98 4.83 -17.86
CA PHE A 59 10.94 5.85 -16.79
C PHE A 59 11.12 7.28 -17.31
N ASP A 60 10.26 7.66 -18.24
CA ASP A 60 10.16 9.01 -18.79
C ASP A 60 9.51 10.00 -17.80
N ASN A 61 9.45 11.28 -18.16
CA ASN A 61 8.88 12.31 -17.28
C ASN A 61 7.40 12.07 -16.93
N SER A 62 6.62 11.45 -17.82
CA SER A 62 5.22 11.13 -17.53
C SER A 62 5.11 10.09 -16.41
N THR A 63 5.91 9.04 -16.48
CA THR A 63 6.00 8.00 -15.44
C THR A 63 6.41 8.60 -14.09
N TRP A 64 7.31 9.58 -14.06
CA TRP A 64 7.69 10.25 -12.82
C TRP A 64 6.56 11.06 -12.20
N GLN A 65 5.80 11.79 -13.01
CA GLN A 65 4.63 12.55 -12.54
C GLN A 65 3.55 11.59 -12.00
N ASP A 66 3.40 10.44 -12.65
CA ASP A 66 2.47 9.39 -12.24
C ASP A 66 2.84 8.78 -10.89
N LEU A 67 4.13 8.46 -10.67
CA LEU A 67 4.62 7.97 -9.39
C LEU A 67 4.45 8.99 -8.26
N ALA A 68 4.74 10.26 -8.55
CA ALA A 68 4.53 11.35 -7.58
C ALA A 68 3.05 11.46 -7.20
N TYR A 69 2.14 11.38 -8.18
CA TYR A 69 0.70 11.38 -7.95
C TYR A 69 0.23 10.17 -7.14
N ILE A 70 0.70 8.96 -7.48
CA ILE A 70 0.34 7.74 -6.75
C ILE A 70 0.81 7.82 -5.30
N HIS A 71 2.06 8.24 -5.08
CA HIS A 71 2.62 8.36 -3.74
C HIS A 71 1.85 9.38 -2.90
N SER A 72 1.58 10.57 -3.44
CA SER A 72 0.91 11.63 -2.69
C SER A 72 -0.54 11.33 -2.35
N ASN A 73 -1.26 10.60 -3.21
CA ASN A 73 -2.69 10.33 -3.02
C ASN A 73 -2.98 8.95 -2.44
N PHE A 74 -2.11 7.96 -2.63
CA PHE A 74 -2.38 6.54 -2.31
C PHE A 74 -1.25 5.86 -1.55
N GLY A 75 -0.21 6.57 -1.14
CA GLY A 75 0.96 6.02 -0.44
C GLY A 75 0.64 5.34 0.91
N GLU A 76 -0.48 5.69 1.54
CA GLU A 76 -0.92 5.12 2.82
C GLU A 76 -1.75 3.82 2.67
N LEU A 77 -2.18 3.48 1.45
CA LEU A 77 -2.97 2.26 1.21
C LEU A 77 -2.23 0.98 1.66
N PRO A 78 -0.94 0.78 1.33
CA PRO A 78 -0.22 -0.41 1.75
C PRO A 78 -0.18 -0.59 3.27
N GLN A 79 0.08 0.50 4.01
CA GLN A 79 0.11 0.44 5.48
C GLN A 79 -1.28 0.17 6.08
N SER A 80 -2.32 0.75 5.47
CA SER A 80 -3.71 0.51 5.88
C SER A 80 -4.12 -0.94 5.66
N ILE A 81 -3.76 -1.54 4.52
CA ILE A 81 -3.99 -2.96 4.21
C ILE A 81 -3.26 -3.84 5.22
N VAL A 82 -1.97 -3.61 5.45
CA VAL A 82 -1.18 -4.37 6.44
C VAL A 82 -1.77 -4.24 7.85
N ARG A 83 -2.33 -3.08 8.21
CA ARG A 83 -3.02 -2.90 9.49
C ARG A 83 -4.30 -3.75 9.58
N LEU A 84 -5.10 -3.77 8.52
CA LEU A 84 -6.35 -4.54 8.45
C LEU A 84 -6.13 -6.06 8.37
N GLU A 85 -4.95 -6.50 7.94
CA GLU A 85 -4.54 -7.90 7.93
C GLU A 85 -4.11 -8.42 9.32
N LYS A 86 -3.72 -7.52 10.24
CA LYS A 86 -3.31 -7.93 11.58
C LYS A 86 -4.50 -8.41 12.41
N GLN A 87 -4.30 -9.52 13.10
CA GLN A 87 -5.26 -10.04 14.08
C GLN A 87 -5.20 -9.26 15.40
N GLY A 88 -6.29 -9.33 16.17
CA GLY A 88 -6.38 -8.73 17.50
C GLY A 88 -6.76 -7.25 17.52
N MET A 89 -6.94 -6.63 16.35
CA MET A 89 -7.54 -5.30 16.21
C MET A 89 -9.03 -5.36 16.54
N SER A 90 -9.54 -4.38 17.27
CA SER A 90 -10.98 -4.26 17.48
C SER A 90 -11.69 -3.83 16.19
N ILE A 91 -12.96 -4.18 16.08
CA ILE A 91 -13.82 -3.75 14.96
C ILE A 91 -13.84 -2.22 14.82
N HIS A 92 -13.79 -1.49 15.94
CA HIS A 92 -13.75 -0.03 15.95
C HIS A 92 -12.48 0.50 15.27
N GLU A 93 -11.30 0.02 15.70
CA GLU A 93 -10.02 0.41 15.10
C GLU A 93 -9.94 0.03 13.63
N ALA A 94 -10.48 -1.13 13.26
CA ALA A 94 -10.48 -1.59 11.87
C ALA A 94 -11.38 -0.70 10.99
N LEU A 95 -12.57 -0.33 11.47
CA LEU A 95 -13.46 0.60 10.77
C LEU A 95 -12.88 2.02 10.70
N GLU A 96 -12.12 2.45 11.70
CA GLU A 96 -11.41 3.72 11.67
C GLU A 96 -10.33 3.74 10.57
N VAL A 97 -9.51 2.69 10.46
CA VAL A 97 -8.55 2.54 9.34
C VAL A 97 -9.29 2.58 8.00
N PHE A 98 -10.40 1.87 7.89
CA PHE A 98 -11.22 1.85 6.67
C PHE A 98 -11.78 3.23 6.32
N ALA A 99 -12.30 3.97 7.30
CA ALA A 99 -12.81 5.32 7.12
C ALA A 99 -11.72 6.30 6.68
N ASN A 100 -10.52 6.19 7.24
CA ASN A 100 -9.37 7.01 6.85
C ASN A 100 -8.96 6.76 5.39
N VAL A 101 -8.93 5.50 4.95
CA VAL A 101 -8.69 5.15 3.54
C VAL A 101 -9.76 5.78 2.65
N ARG A 102 -11.03 5.66 3.00
CA ARG A 102 -12.12 6.27 2.24
C ARG A 102 -11.95 7.78 2.11
N ASN A 103 -11.69 8.47 3.22
CA ASN A 103 -11.47 9.93 3.23
C ASN A 103 -10.29 10.34 2.34
N GLN A 104 -9.20 9.57 2.34
CA GLN A 104 -8.05 9.82 1.48
C GLN A 104 -8.42 9.69 0.00
N LEU A 105 -9.13 8.62 -0.39
CA LEU A 105 -9.60 8.42 -1.76
C LEU A 105 -10.57 9.54 -2.22
N ASP A 106 -11.42 10.00 -1.31
CA ASP A 106 -12.37 11.10 -1.54
C ASP A 106 -11.68 12.45 -1.69
N SER A 107 -10.54 12.66 -1.01
CA SER A 107 -9.73 13.88 -1.11
C SER A 107 -8.89 14.00 -2.38
N ALA A 108 -8.58 12.88 -3.04
CA ALA A 108 -7.75 12.86 -4.24
C ALA A 108 -8.47 13.47 -5.46
N ILE A 109 -7.76 14.23 -6.29
CA ILE A 109 -8.36 14.99 -7.40
C ILE A 109 -7.82 14.49 -8.75
N GLY A 110 -8.68 14.49 -9.79
CA GLY A 110 -8.33 14.17 -11.17
C GLY A 110 -8.81 12.79 -11.65
N ASP A 111 -8.73 12.54 -12.95
CA ASP A 111 -9.34 11.38 -13.60
C ASP A 111 -8.87 10.03 -13.04
N LYS A 112 -7.59 9.94 -12.63
CA LYS A 112 -7.03 8.74 -12.00
C LYS A 112 -7.71 8.42 -10.68
N SER A 113 -7.90 9.42 -9.81
CA SER A 113 -8.63 9.26 -8.56
C SER A 113 -10.10 8.92 -8.77
N ALA A 114 -10.75 9.48 -9.79
CA ALA A 114 -12.14 9.19 -10.11
C ALA A 114 -12.34 7.71 -10.43
N ARG A 115 -11.49 7.14 -11.28
CA ARG A 115 -11.52 5.70 -11.60
C ARG A 115 -11.31 4.81 -10.37
N ILE A 116 -10.40 5.20 -9.47
CA ILE A 116 -10.14 4.46 -8.23
C ILE A 116 -11.34 4.53 -7.28
N ARG A 117 -11.95 5.72 -7.10
CA ARG A 117 -13.17 5.90 -6.28
C ARG A 117 -14.37 5.13 -6.82
N GLU A 118 -14.56 5.11 -8.14
CA GLU A 118 -15.60 4.32 -8.79
C GLU A 118 -15.40 2.83 -8.48
N LYS A 119 -14.17 2.32 -8.60
CA LYS A 119 -13.84 0.93 -8.26
C LYS A 119 -14.07 0.64 -6.78
N PHE A 120 -13.66 1.54 -5.89
CA PHE A 120 -13.85 1.40 -4.44
C PHE A 120 -15.34 1.37 -4.08
N SER A 121 -16.13 2.32 -4.61
CA SER A 121 -17.59 2.37 -4.42
C SER A 121 -18.28 1.14 -4.97
N PHE A 122 -17.86 0.66 -6.15
CA PHE A 122 -18.38 -0.57 -6.75
C PHE A 122 -18.10 -1.80 -5.88
N ILE A 123 -16.89 -1.92 -5.32
CA ILE A 123 -16.58 -3.04 -4.41
C ILE A 123 -17.47 -2.95 -3.17
N LEU A 124 -17.65 -1.76 -2.59
CA LEU A 124 -18.47 -1.61 -1.39
C LEU A 124 -19.95 -1.91 -1.61
N SER A 125 -20.52 -1.46 -2.73
CA SER A 125 -21.92 -1.76 -3.04
C SER A 125 -22.19 -3.26 -3.21
N ASN A 126 -21.17 -4.03 -3.60
CA ASN A 126 -21.23 -5.48 -3.70
C ASN A 126 -20.86 -6.22 -2.40
N ASN A 127 -20.45 -5.50 -1.34
CA ASN A 127 -20.05 -6.08 -0.05
C ASN A 127 -20.81 -5.42 1.10
N PRO A 128 -22.12 -5.69 1.25
CA PRO A 128 -22.97 -5.06 2.28
C PRO A 128 -22.56 -5.43 3.72
N GLY A 129 -21.70 -6.43 3.91
CA GLY A 129 -21.21 -6.84 5.23
C GLY A 129 -20.51 -5.72 6.01
N ILE A 130 -19.92 -4.74 5.32
CA ILE A 130 -19.29 -3.58 5.99
C ILE A 130 -20.31 -2.73 6.77
N GLU A 131 -21.55 -2.65 6.30
CA GLU A 131 -22.64 -1.93 6.97
C GLU A 131 -23.08 -2.68 8.23
N ILE A 132 -23.17 -4.01 8.16
CA ILE A 132 -23.46 -4.87 9.31
C ILE A 132 -22.39 -4.68 10.39
N PHE A 133 -21.10 -4.70 10.01
CA PHE A 133 -20.00 -4.43 10.95
C PHE A 133 -20.08 -3.02 11.54
N SER A 134 -20.49 -2.03 10.75
CA SER A 134 -20.69 -0.66 11.24
C SER A 134 -21.80 -0.59 12.30
N GLN A 135 -22.93 -1.26 12.07
CA GLN A 135 -24.02 -1.37 13.06
C GLN A 135 -23.58 -2.07 14.35
N ILE A 136 -22.86 -3.19 14.25
CA ILE A 136 -22.29 -3.89 15.41
C ILE A 136 -21.38 -2.94 16.20
N CYS A 137 -20.52 -2.20 15.52
CA CYS A 137 -19.60 -1.26 16.16
C CYS A 137 -20.34 -0.16 16.92
N LEU A 138 -21.43 0.38 16.36
CA LEU A 138 -22.26 1.38 17.05
C LEU A 138 -22.86 0.80 18.34
N ILE A 139 -23.40 -0.43 18.30
CA ILE A 139 -23.94 -1.09 19.50
C ILE A 139 -22.86 -1.33 20.54
N LEU A 140 -21.71 -1.86 20.14
CA LEU A 140 -20.57 -2.10 21.04
C LEU A 140 -19.98 -0.80 21.62
N SER A 141 -20.25 0.34 20.98
CA SER A 141 -19.90 1.69 21.47
C SER A 141 -20.99 2.30 22.36
N GLY A 142 -22.06 1.57 22.65
CA GLY A 142 -23.15 2.01 23.52
C GLY A 142 -24.28 2.78 22.83
N GLN A 143 -24.31 2.81 21.49
CA GLN A 143 -25.41 3.42 20.74
C GLN A 143 -26.55 2.43 20.51
N ASN A 144 -27.78 2.96 20.41
CA ASN A 144 -28.95 2.13 20.13
C ASN A 144 -29.26 2.18 18.62
N THR A 145 -29.13 1.04 17.94
CA THR A 145 -29.43 0.90 16.51
C THR A 145 -30.07 -0.46 16.25
N LEU A 146 -30.78 -0.58 15.13
CA LEU A 146 -31.35 -1.85 14.68
C LEU A 146 -30.23 -2.75 14.17
N CYS A 147 -30.17 -3.97 14.67
CA CYS A 147 -29.26 -5.00 14.20
C CYS A 147 -29.94 -6.36 14.34
N ASP A 148 -29.90 -7.16 13.27
CA ASP A 148 -30.52 -8.48 13.23
C ASP A 148 -29.72 -9.56 13.98
N ILE A 149 -28.62 -9.17 14.64
CA ILE A 149 -27.73 -10.07 15.37
C ILE A 149 -28.19 -10.17 16.83
N SER A 150 -28.27 -11.41 17.34
CA SER A 150 -28.60 -11.67 18.74
C SER A 150 -27.64 -10.93 19.69
N PRO A 151 -28.14 -10.27 20.76
CA PRO A 151 -27.31 -9.61 21.75
C PRO A 151 -26.23 -10.52 22.38
N THR A 152 -26.49 -11.83 22.44
CA THR A 152 -25.53 -12.82 22.95
C THR A 152 -24.32 -13.02 22.03
N LEU A 153 -24.47 -12.73 20.74
CA LEU A 153 -23.42 -12.89 19.74
C LEU A 153 -22.56 -11.63 19.58
N LEU A 154 -23.12 -10.44 19.83
CA LEU A 154 -22.44 -9.16 19.63
C LEU A 154 -21.05 -9.05 20.28
N PRO A 155 -20.83 -9.51 21.53
CA PRO A 155 -19.50 -9.41 22.15
C PRO A 155 -18.41 -10.18 21.40
N TYR A 156 -18.76 -11.27 20.70
CA TYR A 156 -17.78 -12.05 19.92
C TYR A 156 -17.28 -11.32 18.69
N TYR A 157 -18.03 -10.33 18.19
CA TYR A 157 -17.60 -9.50 17.06
C TYR A 157 -16.64 -8.38 17.44
N LYS A 158 -16.38 -8.13 18.73
CA LYS A 158 -15.50 -7.04 19.18
C LYS A 158 -14.12 -7.06 18.53
N PHE A 159 -13.59 -8.25 18.26
CA PHE A 159 -12.29 -8.47 17.62
C PHE A 159 -12.41 -9.28 16.32
N ALA A 160 -13.59 -9.27 15.69
CA ALA A 160 -13.77 -9.95 14.42
C ALA A 160 -12.98 -9.23 13.32
N PRO A 161 -12.22 -9.97 12.48
CA PRO A 161 -11.50 -9.37 11.36
C PRO A 161 -12.48 -8.86 10.30
N LEU A 162 -12.23 -7.66 9.75
CA LEU A 162 -12.98 -7.12 8.61
C LEU A 162 -12.60 -7.79 7.27
N THR A 163 -11.45 -8.47 7.23
CA THR A 163 -10.95 -9.17 6.05
C THR A 163 -11.27 -10.66 6.18
N SER A 164 -11.85 -11.25 5.13
CA SER A 164 -12.30 -12.65 5.12
C SER A 164 -11.21 -13.65 4.73
N THR A 165 -9.99 -13.19 4.45
CA THR A 165 -8.84 -14.03 4.06
C THR A 165 -7.55 -13.44 4.62
N ASP A 166 -6.62 -14.32 5.02
CA ASP A 166 -5.19 -14.01 4.89
C ASP A 166 -4.98 -13.64 3.42
N VAL A 167 -4.79 -12.35 3.15
CA VAL A 167 -4.68 -11.77 1.80
C VAL A 167 -3.41 -12.28 1.07
N GLU A 168 -2.64 -13.18 1.71
CA GLU A 168 -1.46 -13.84 1.16
C GLU A 168 -1.69 -14.49 -0.22
N ARG A 169 -2.89 -14.98 -0.53
CA ARG A 169 -3.15 -15.65 -1.82
C ARG A 169 -3.36 -14.71 -3.01
N SER A 170 -3.82 -13.48 -2.82
CA SER A 170 -4.22 -12.62 -3.94
C SER A 170 -3.03 -11.96 -4.64
N PHE A 171 -1.90 -11.83 -3.95
CA PHE A 171 -0.66 -11.27 -4.51
C PHE A 171 0.40 -12.32 -4.85
N SER A 172 0.06 -13.61 -4.87
CA SER A 172 1.06 -14.68 -5.10
C SER A 172 1.75 -14.53 -6.47
N ILE A 173 1.04 -14.07 -7.50
CA ILE A 173 1.60 -13.86 -8.84
C ILE A 173 2.63 -12.72 -8.83
N TYR A 174 2.31 -11.58 -8.21
CA TYR A 174 3.25 -10.46 -8.10
C TYR A 174 4.47 -10.83 -7.25
N LYS A 175 4.26 -11.49 -6.10
CA LYS A 175 5.33 -12.00 -5.26
C LYS A 175 6.25 -12.99 -6.00
N THR A 176 5.69 -13.83 -6.87
CA THR A 176 6.46 -14.80 -7.67
C THR A 176 7.19 -14.13 -8.84
N THR A 177 6.60 -13.09 -9.44
CA THR A 177 7.18 -12.39 -10.59
C THR A 177 8.36 -11.50 -10.18
N LEU A 178 8.35 -10.98 -8.95
CA LEU A 178 9.36 -10.08 -8.39
C LEU A 178 10.34 -10.79 -7.42
N ALA A 179 10.20 -12.12 -7.25
CA ALA A 179 11.15 -12.89 -6.43
C ALA A 179 12.52 -12.96 -7.13
N ASP A 180 13.59 -12.77 -6.35
CA ASP A 180 15.01 -12.80 -6.78
C ASP A 180 15.45 -14.15 -7.42
N ASN A 181 14.57 -15.15 -7.47
CA ASN A 181 14.87 -16.52 -7.88
C ASN A 181 14.85 -16.73 -9.41
N ARG A 182 15.15 -15.70 -10.21
CA ARG A 182 15.21 -15.77 -11.68
C ARG A 182 16.54 -15.28 -12.24
#